data_AF-A0A3B0S3G0-F1
#
_entry.id   AF-A0A3B0S3G0-F1
#
_cell.length_a   1.000
_cell.length_b   1.000
_cell.length_c   1.000
_cell.angle_alpha   90.00
_cell.angle_beta   90.00
_cell.angle_gamma   90.00
#
_symmetry.space_group_name_H-M   'P 1'
#
loop_
_entity.id
_entity.type
_entity.pdbx_description
1 polymer ?
#
loop_
_entity_poly.entity_id
_entity_poly.type
_entity_poly.pdbx_seq_one_letter_code
_entity_poly.pdbx_strand_id
1 'polypeptide(L)'
;MVSDSTMRYLERIGLSETPPLDVFGLEILQRAHMTAVPFENLDVFARRGVETGLDWSIPKVVDRRRGGWCFELNGAFSALLADLGFEVKRLSGTVLLPNSSDDPSHLALEVDLGDAYLVDVGFGDSFIRPLLLDSDGVQDGDSDGFVIEHDGDERTLCRVGRNGLHEELYRFDRTGWDFTDFDDASHRLQTVPGLSWTRARFATRLLDGGPDRVTLLEDRIKFCRNGEWTQEPVTADEWASVLERWFGMAP
;
A
#
# COMPACT_ATOMS: atom_id res chain seq x y z
N MET A 1 8.33 -15.86 -20.29
CA MET A 1 9.31 -14.77 -20.44
C MET A 1 8.65 -13.55 -19.84
N VAL A 2 9.31 -12.91 -18.89
CA VAL A 2 8.77 -11.76 -18.14
C VAL A 2 8.53 -10.60 -19.11
N SER A 3 7.43 -9.86 -18.93
CA SER A 3 7.06 -8.76 -19.82
C SER A 3 7.99 -7.54 -19.67
N ASP A 4 8.01 -6.66 -20.69
CA ASP A 4 8.73 -5.39 -20.64
C ASP A 4 8.23 -4.49 -19.49
N SER A 5 6.91 -4.45 -19.28
CA SER A 5 6.29 -3.74 -18.17
C SER A 5 6.84 -4.20 -16.82
N THR A 6 6.99 -5.51 -16.62
CA THR A 6 7.54 -6.06 -15.38
C THR A 6 9.01 -5.71 -15.20
N MET A 7 9.83 -5.74 -16.25
CA MET A 7 11.23 -5.31 -16.14
C MET A 7 11.33 -3.84 -15.70
N ARG A 8 10.52 -2.95 -16.30
CA ARG A 8 10.46 -1.53 -15.89
C ARG A 8 9.94 -1.38 -14.45
N TYR A 9 9.00 -2.23 -14.03
CA TYR A 9 8.50 -2.23 -12.66
C TYR A 9 9.61 -2.65 -11.66
N LEU A 10 10.31 -3.74 -11.93
CA LEU A 10 11.45 -4.18 -11.10
C LEU A 10 12.50 -3.07 -10.98
N GLU A 11 12.84 -2.40 -12.09
CA GLU A 11 13.71 -1.22 -12.08
C GLU A 11 13.13 -0.07 -11.24
N ARG A 12 11.82 0.20 -11.35
CA ARG A 12 11.12 1.23 -10.56
C ARG A 12 11.26 0.98 -9.05
N ILE A 13 11.26 -0.27 -8.62
CA ILE A 13 11.41 -0.67 -7.22
C ILE A 13 12.85 -1.00 -6.81
N GLY A 14 13.82 -0.80 -7.71
CA GLY A 14 15.25 -0.92 -7.42
C GLY A 14 15.80 -2.35 -7.44
N LEU A 15 15.11 -3.28 -8.11
CA LEU A 15 15.55 -4.66 -8.27
C LEU A 15 16.14 -4.88 -9.66
N SER A 16 17.37 -5.39 -9.71
CA SER A 16 18.07 -5.73 -10.96
C SER A 16 17.84 -7.17 -11.42
N GLU A 17 17.33 -8.03 -10.53
CA GLU A 17 17.07 -9.44 -10.78
C GLU A 17 15.67 -9.80 -10.30
N THR A 18 15.07 -10.79 -10.94
CA THR A 18 13.77 -11.33 -10.53
C THR A 18 13.96 -12.17 -9.25
N PRO A 19 13.26 -11.84 -8.15
CA PRO A 19 13.30 -12.65 -6.94
C PRO A 19 12.73 -14.06 -7.17
N PRO A 20 13.06 -15.05 -6.33
CA PRO A 20 12.52 -16.41 -6.45
C PRO A 20 11.00 -16.44 -6.28
N LEU A 21 10.36 -17.47 -6.85
CA LEU A 21 8.92 -17.70 -6.73
C LEU A 21 8.59 -18.43 -5.41
N ASP A 22 8.85 -17.77 -4.29
CA ASP A 22 8.60 -18.25 -2.94
C ASP A 22 8.29 -17.08 -1.99
N VAL A 23 8.07 -17.38 -0.70
CA VAL A 23 7.73 -16.38 0.31
C VAL A 23 8.85 -15.35 0.53
N PHE A 24 10.11 -15.75 0.32
CA PHE A 24 11.26 -14.86 0.46
C PHE A 24 11.30 -13.85 -0.69
N GLY A 25 11.06 -14.31 -1.92
CA GLY A 25 10.92 -13.43 -3.07
C GLY A 25 9.73 -12.49 -2.94
N LEU A 26 8.61 -12.97 -2.40
CA LEU A 26 7.43 -12.14 -2.14
C LEU A 26 7.71 -11.03 -1.11
N GLU A 27 8.45 -11.33 -0.03
CA GLU A 27 8.90 -10.32 0.94
C GLU A 27 9.82 -9.28 0.29
N ILE A 28 10.79 -9.71 -0.55
CA ILE A 28 11.67 -8.78 -1.28
C ILE A 28 10.84 -7.82 -2.13
N LEU A 29 9.87 -8.34 -2.89
CA LEU A 29 9.02 -7.53 -3.78
C LEU A 29 8.19 -6.52 -2.99
N GLN A 30 7.51 -6.96 -1.92
CA GLN A 30 6.66 -6.09 -1.10
C GLN A 30 7.48 -4.96 -0.47
N ARG A 31 8.59 -5.31 0.19
CA ARG A 31 9.47 -4.36 0.86
C ARG A 31 10.10 -3.36 -0.12
N ALA A 32 10.55 -3.84 -1.28
CA ALA A 32 11.11 -3.00 -2.33
C ALA A 32 10.08 -2.00 -2.87
N HIS A 33 8.85 -2.47 -3.14
CA HIS A 33 7.76 -1.59 -3.54
C HIS A 33 7.49 -0.51 -2.50
N MET A 34 7.27 -0.88 -1.24
CA MET A 34 6.92 0.08 -0.18
C MET A 34 8.05 1.06 0.16
N THR A 35 9.30 0.72 -0.19
CA THR A 35 10.46 1.62 -0.07
C THR A 35 10.52 2.60 -1.23
N ALA A 36 10.26 2.16 -2.46
CA ALA A 36 10.46 2.95 -3.66
C ALA A 36 9.22 3.73 -4.12
N VAL A 37 8.03 3.20 -3.88
CA VAL A 37 6.74 3.71 -4.38
C VAL A 37 5.94 4.29 -3.21
N PRO A 38 5.66 5.60 -3.22
CA PRO A 38 4.91 6.23 -2.14
C PRO A 38 3.43 5.88 -2.16
N PHE A 39 2.86 5.73 -0.96
CA PHE A 39 1.43 5.87 -0.75
C PHE A 39 1.06 7.35 -0.66
N GLU A 40 0.24 7.84 -1.59
CA GLU A 40 -0.07 9.26 -1.77
C GLU A 40 -1.47 9.48 -2.35
N ASN A 41 -2.01 10.70 -2.18
CA ASN A 41 -3.34 11.09 -2.66
C ASN A 41 -3.32 12.36 -3.54
N LEU A 42 -2.20 12.73 -4.14
CA LEU A 42 -1.97 14.00 -4.82
C LEU A 42 -2.91 14.22 -6.01
N ASP A 43 -3.20 13.18 -6.80
CA ASP A 43 -4.14 13.31 -7.93
C ASP A 43 -5.59 13.48 -7.44
N VAL A 44 -5.96 12.77 -6.37
CA VAL A 44 -7.28 12.88 -5.73
C VAL A 44 -7.46 14.27 -5.11
N PHE A 45 -6.45 14.74 -4.40
CA PHE A 45 -6.40 16.08 -3.82
C PHE A 45 -6.49 17.17 -4.89
N ALA A 46 -5.76 17.01 -6.00
CA ALA A 46 -5.76 17.94 -7.13
C ALA A 46 -6.97 17.79 -8.08
N ARG A 47 -7.92 16.89 -7.77
CA ARG A 47 -9.12 16.63 -8.59
C ARG A 47 -8.80 16.23 -10.04
N ARG A 48 -7.70 15.49 -10.25
CA ARG A 48 -7.26 15.07 -11.59
C ARG A 48 -7.98 13.82 -12.13
N GLY A 49 -8.85 13.21 -11.33
CA GLY A 49 -9.50 11.94 -11.64
C GLY A 49 -8.51 10.78 -11.51
N VAL A 50 -8.93 9.71 -10.87
CA VAL A 50 -8.12 8.49 -10.69
C VAL A 50 -8.94 7.29 -11.10
N GLU A 51 -8.30 6.37 -11.82
CA GLU A 51 -8.89 5.11 -12.29
C GLU A 51 -8.22 3.93 -11.59
N THR A 52 -8.89 2.77 -11.57
CA THR A 52 -8.37 1.56 -10.90
C THR A 52 -7.71 0.58 -11.87
N GLY A 53 -7.96 0.72 -13.17
CA GLY A 53 -7.46 -0.17 -14.21
C GLY A 53 -5.93 -0.16 -14.36
N LEU A 54 -5.39 -1.24 -14.94
CA LEU A 54 -3.94 -1.39 -15.15
C LEU A 54 -3.36 -0.40 -16.16
N ASP A 55 -4.14 -0.02 -17.17
CA ASP A 55 -3.76 1.00 -18.17
C ASP A 55 -3.52 2.37 -17.54
N TRP A 56 -4.10 2.63 -16.36
CA TRP A 56 -3.83 3.80 -15.55
C TRP A 56 -2.71 3.56 -14.53
N SER A 57 -2.86 2.51 -13.74
CA SER A 57 -2.06 2.27 -12.53
C SER A 57 -0.59 1.98 -12.86
N ILE A 58 -0.32 1.14 -13.87
CA ILE A 58 1.06 0.78 -14.24
C ILE A 58 1.81 2.00 -14.79
N PRO A 59 1.32 2.74 -15.81
CA PRO A 59 2.04 3.92 -16.30
C PRO A 59 2.22 5.01 -15.25
N LYS A 60 1.29 5.14 -14.29
CA LYS A 60 1.45 6.07 -13.17
C LYS A 60 2.63 5.69 -12.28
N VAL A 61 2.60 4.46 -11.76
CA VAL A 61 3.57 3.98 -10.77
C VAL A 61 4.96 3.80 -11.39
N VAL A 62 5.01 3.21 -12.58
CA VAL A 62 6.24 2.80 -13.25
C VAL A 62 6.82 3.92 -14.11
N ASP A 63 6.09 4.34 -15.14
CA ASP A 63 6.64 5.22 -16.17
C ASP A 63 6.73 6.68 -15.69
N ARG A 64 5.69 7.18 -15.00
CA ARG A 64 5.69 8.52 -14.38
C ARG A 64 6.39 8.55 -13.02
N ARG A 65 6.83 7.39 -12.52
CA ARG A 65 7.48 7.22 -11.21
C ARG A 65 6.71 7.82 -10.04
N ARG A 66 5.39 7.92 -10.16
CA ARG A 66 4.51 8.43 -9.11
C ARG A 66 4.20 7.35 -8.08
N GLY A 67 3.49 7.74 -7.03
CA GLY A 67 2.87 6.84 -6.09
C GLY A 67 1.42 6.58 -6.46
N GLY A 68 0.59 6.29 -5.46
CA GLY A 68 -0.85 6.22 -5.58
C GLY A 68 -1.48 5.80 -4.27
N TRP A 69 -2.80 5.59 -4.29
CA TRP A 69 -3.52 4.96 -3.19
C TRP A 69 -3.77 3.46 -3.43
N CYS A 70 -4.51 2.79 -2.55
CA CYS A 70 -4.58 1.33 -2.49
C CYS A 70 -4.93 0.66 -3.83
N PHE A 71 -5.91 1.18 -4.58
CA PHE A 71 -6.31 0.62 -5.87
C PHE A 71 -5.19 0.66 -6.91
N GLU A 72 -4.43 1.76 -6.95
CA GLU A 72 -3.35 1.94 -7.92
C GLU A 72 -2.14 1.09 -7.55
N LEU A 73 -1.79 1.09 -6.25
CA LEU A 73 -0.60 0.38 -5.76
C LEU A 73 -0.79 -1.13 -5.77
N ASN A 74 -1.84 -1.64 -5.11
CA ASN A 74 -2.11 -3.07 -5.09
C ASN A 74 -2.59 -3.58 -6.45
N GLY A 75 -3.25 -2.74 -7.25
CA GLY A 75 -3.60 -3.06 -8.64
C GLY A 75 -2.36 -3.32 -9.49
N ALA A 76 -1.44 -2.34 -9.57
CA ALA A 76 -0.21 -2.47 -10.33
C ALA A 76 0.71 -3.59 -9.76
N PHE A 77 0.77 -3.75 -8.44
CA PHE A 77 1.56 -4.79 -7.80
C PHE A 77 1.01 -6.19 -8.06
N SER A 78 -0.31 -6.38 -8.08
CA SER A 78 -0.91 -7.67 -8.46
C SER A 78 -0.54 -8.09 -9.89
N ALA A 79 -0.48 -7.14 -10.83
CA ALA A 79 -0.07 -7.40 -12.21
C ALA A 79 1.41 -7.80 -12.30
N LEU A 80 2.28 -7.13 -11.53
CA LEU A 80 3.68 -7.53 -11.38
C LEU A 80 3.79 -8.98 -10.88
N LEU A 81 3.14 -9.29 -9.77
CA LEU A 81 3.20 -10.62 -9.16
C LEU A 81 2.69 -11.71 -10.12
N ALA A 82 1.56 -11.47 -10.80
CA ALA A 82 1.00 -12.41 -11.77
C ALA A 82 1.94 -12.67 -12.95
N ASP A 83 2.59 -11.64 -13.51
CA ASP A 83 3.53 -11.79 -14.63
C ASP A 83 4.84 -12.49 -14.22
N LEU A 84 5.21 -12.39 -12.94
CA LEU A 84 6.31 -13.16 -12.33
C LEU A 84 5.93 -14.62 -12.04
N GLY A 85 4.65 -14.97 -12.13
CA GLY A 85 4.14 -16.33 -11.97
C GLY A 85 3.55 -16.65 -10.59
N PHE A 86 3.36 -15.64 -9.72
CA PHE A 86 2.61 -15.84 -8.47
C PHE A 86 1.12 -16.03 -8.77
N GLU A 87 0.46 -16.88 -7.99
CA GLU A 87 -1.00 -16.98 -7.98
C GLU A 87 -1.56 -15.90 -7.06
N VAL A 88 -2.24 -14.91 -7.64
CA VAL A 88 -2.65 -13.69 -6.92
C VAL A 88 -4.16 -13.51 -7.02
N LYS A 89 -4.79 -13.26 -5.88
CA LYS A 89 -6.19 -12.86 -5.74
C LYS A 89 -6.27 -11.45 -5.18
N ARG A 90 -7.16 -10.63 -5.74
CA ARG A 90 -7.47 -9.29 -5.24
C ARG A 90 -8.62 -9.38 -4.25
N LEU A 91 -8.42 -8.84 -3.07
CA LEU A 91 -9.36 -8.85 -1.95
C LEU A 91 -9.97 -7.46 -1.77
N SER A 92 -11.26 -7.42 -1.47
CA SER A 92 -11.97 -6.18 -1.12
C SER A 92 -12.10 -6.08 0.39
N GLY A 93 -11.62 -4.97 0.95
CA GLY A 93 -11.61 -4.72 2.39
C GLY A 93 -12.36 -3.45 2.78
N THR A 94 -12.92 -3.46 3.99
CA THR A 94 -13.51 -2.30 4.66
C THR A 94 -12.54 -1.78 5.72
N VAL A 95 -12.11 -0.53 5.59
CA VAL A 95 -11.19 0.12 6.54
C VAL A 95 -11.92 0.40 7.86
N LEU A 96 -11.31 0.00 8.98
CA LEU A 96 -11.87 0.12 10.33
C LEU A 96 -11.27 1.27 11.15
N LEU A 97 -10.31 1.99 10.56
CA LEU A 97 -9.71 3.18 11.18
C LEU A 97 -10.75 4.29 11.42
N PRO A 98 -10.56 5.16 12.44
CA PRO A 98 -11.50 6.23 12.75
C PRO A 98 -11.83 7.14 11.55
N ASN A 99 -13.11 7.47 11.38
CA ASN A 99 -13.65 8.28 10.28
C ASN A 99 -13.56 7.64 8.88
N SER A 100 -13.41 6.31 8.83
CA SER A 100 -13.54 5.53 7.59
C SER A 100 -15.00 5.23 7.28
N SER A 101 -15.26 4.77 6.05
CA SER A 101 -16.58 4.34 5.61
C SER A 101 -16.82 2.88 5.97
N ASP A 102 -18.07 2.51 6.25
CA ASP A 102 -18.46 1.10 6.45
C ASP A 102 -18.48 0.27 5.15
N ASP A 103 -18.35 0.94 4.00
CA ASP A 103 -18.36 0.33 2.68
C ASP A 103 -16.95 -0.19 2.32
N PRO A 104 -16.85 -1.34 1.63
CA PRO A 104 -15.58 -1.82 1.08
C PRO A 104 -14.92 -0.75 0.21
N SER A 105 -13.68 -0.43 0.54
CA SER A 105 -12.95 0.71 -0.01
C SER A 105 -11.43 0.54 0.01
N HIS A 106 -10.96 -0.67 0.28
CA HIS A 106 -9.55 -1.02 0.28
C HIS A 106 -9.33 -2.23 -0.63
N LEU A 107 -8.28 -2.17 -1.44
CA LEU A 107 -7.80 -3.31 -2.21
C LEU A 107 -6.58 -3.87 -1.47
N ALA A 108 -6.57 -5.15 -1.16
CA ALA A 108 -5.42 -5.91 -0.68
C ALA A 108 -5.24 -7.17 -1.54
N LEU A 109 -4.16 -7.94 -1.33
CA LEU A 109 -3.85 -9.12 -2.14
C LEU A 109 -3.74 -10.37 -1.26
N GLU A 110 -4.19 -11.50 -1.80
CA GLU A 110 -3.86 -12.84 -1.33
C GLU A 110 -2.94 -13.49 -2.37
N VAL A 111 -1.84 -14.09 -1.91
CA VAL A 111 -0.89 -14.83 -2.75
C VAL A 111 -0.81 -16.27 -2.27
N ASP A 112 -1.04 -17.23 -3.17
CA ASP A 112 -0.94 -18.66 -2.87
C ASP A 112 0.45 -19.19 -3.24
N LEU A 113 1.14 -19.79 -2.26
CA LEU A 113 2.43 -20.46 -2.40
C LEU A 113 2.40 -21.87 -1.78
N GLY A 114 1.22 -22.51 -1.75
CA GLY A 114 0.91 -23.70 -0.95
C GLY A 114 0.24 -23.36 0.38
N ASP A 115 0.53 -22.16 0.88
CA ASP A 115 -0.17 -21.47 1.96
C ASP A 115 -0.63 -20.09 1.43
N ALA A 116 -1.70 -19.55 2.03
CA ALA A 116 -2.26 -18.27 1.62
C ALA A 116 -1.65 -17.10 2.41
N TYR A 117 -1.08 -16.12 1.72
CA TYR A 117 -0.45 -14.95 2.31
C TYR A 117 -1.20 -13.66 1.98
N LEU A 118 -1.50 -12.86 3.00
CA LEU A 118 -1.95 -11.48 2.86
C LEU A 118 -0.76 -10.59 2.50
N VAL A 119 -0.90 -9.84 1.43
CA VAL A 119 0.08 -8.90 0.90
C VAL A 119 -0.59 -7.56 0.66
N ASP A 120 0.04 -6.49 1.11
CA ASP A 120 -0.50 -5.15 0.96
C ASP A 120 0.63 -4.12 0.85
N VAL A 121 0.71 -3.46 -0.31
CA VAL A 121 1.63 -2.35 -0.56
C VAL A 121 0.92 -0.99 -0.61
N GLY A 122 -0.40 -0.98 -0.34
CA GLY A 122 -1.31 0.12 -0.60
C GLY A 122 -2.07 0.66 0.61
N PHE A 123 -1.87 0.13 1.82
CA PHE A 123 -2.51 0.65 3.04
C PHE A 123 -1.81 1.88 3.65
N GLY A 124 -0.56 2.14 3.27
CA GLY A 124 0.26 3.21 3.84
C GLY A 124 1.17 2.70 4.96
N ASP A 125 0.82 2.98 6.22
CA ASP A 125 1.54 2.47 7.39
C ASP A 125 0.96 1.12 7.82
N SER A 126 1.66 0.04 7.51
CA SER A 126 1.23 -1.35 7.76
C SER A 126 2.45 -2.28 7.78
N PHE A 127 2.19 -3.59 7.84
CA PHE A 127 3.19 -4.65 7.71
C PHE A 127 3.94 -4.57 6.38
N ILE A 128 5.21 -4.96 6.39
CA ILE A 128 6.11 -4.84 5.22
C ILE A 128 6.65 -6.18 4.72
N ARG A 129 6.06 -7.28 5.23
CA ARG A 129 6.32 -8.65 4.82
C ARG A 129 5.01 -9.44 4.73
N PRO A 130 4.90 -10.49 3.89
CA PRO A 130 3.66 -11.24 3.73
C PRO A 130 3.21 -11.87 5.05
N LEU A 131 1.93 -11.80 5.36
CA LEU A 131 1.36 -12.39 6.57
C LEU A 131 0.59 -13.67 6.19
N LEU A 132 0.81 -14.77 6.88
CA LEU A 132 0.05 -15.99 6.71
C LEU A 132 -1.43 -15.73 7.12
N LEU A 133 -2.37 -15.96 6.21
CA LEU A 133 -3.80 -15.71 6.42
C LEU A 133 -4.40 -16.61 7.50
N ASP A 134 -4.00 -17.88 7.50
CA ASP A 134 -4.52 -18.93 8.36
C ASP A 134 -3.54 -19.22 9.52
N SER A 135 -3.07 -18.16 10.21
CA SER A 135 -2.21 -18.21 11.39
C SER A 135 -2.97 -17.94 12.68
N ASP A 136 -2.74 -18.73 13.73
CA ASP A 136 -3.38 -18.58 15.06
C ASP A 136 -2.67 -17.58 15.99
N GLY A 137 -1.62 -16.88 15.52
CA GLY A 137 -0.74 -16.09 16.39
C GLY A 137 -0.26 -14.77 15.79
N VAL A 138 0.36 -13.96 16.66
CA VAL A 138 1.01 -12.71 16.28
C VAL A 138 2.16 -13.00 15.32
N GLN A 139 2.14 -12.31 14.19
CA GLN A 139 3.16 -12.36 13.15
C GLN A 139 3.98 -11.07 13.18
N ASP A 140 5.28 -11.18 12.92
CA ASP A 140 6.16 -10.01 12.85
C ASP A 140 5.91 -9.24 11.54
N GLY A 141 5.41 -8.00 11.64
CA GLY A 141 5.29 -7.09 10.50
C GLY A 141 6.51 -6.17 10.31
N ASP A 142 7.62 -6.46 11.00
CA ASP A 142 8.87 -5.69 11.13
C ASP A 142 8.82 -4.58 12.21
N SER A 143 7.93 -3.58 12.08
CA SER A 143 7.78 -2.54 13.11
C SER A 143 6.95 -3.00 14.31
N ASP A 144 5.83 -3.65 14.02
CA ASP A 144 4.78 -4.05 14.95
C ASP A 144 4.38 -5.51 14.71
N GLY A 145 3.68 -6.10 15.68
CA GLY A 145 3.03 -7.39 15.50
C GLY A 145 1.70 -7.25 14.76
N PHE A 146 1.26 -8.29 14.07
CA PHE A 146 -0.02 -8.34 13.39
C PHE A 146 -0.73 -9.67 13.64
N VAL A 147 -2.05 -9.62 13.79
CA VAL A 147 -2.93 -10.79 13.91
C VAL A 147 -4.01 -10.67 12.86
N ILE A 148 -4.43 -11.79 12.31
CA ILE A 148 -5.60 -11.87 11.43
C ILE A 148 -6.65 -12.65 12.20
N GLU A 149 -7.64 -11.94 12.74
CA GLU A 149 -8.73 -12.54 13.49
C GLU A 149 -9.77 -13.14 12.53
N HIS A 150 -10.37 -14.27 12.89
CA HIS A 150 -11.31 -15.00 12.05
C HIS A 150 -12.70 -15.02 12.66
N ASP A 151 -13.71 -14.59 11.90
CA ASP A 151 -15.14 -14.74 12.24
C ASP A 151 -15.89 -15.34 11.04
N GLY A 152 -16.04 -16.66 11.03
CA GLY A 152 -16.55 -17.39 9.86
C GLY A 152 -15.65 -17.19 8.64
N ASP A 153 -16.23 -16.64 7.57
CA ASP A 153 -15.51 -16.31 6.33
C ASP A 153 -14.86 -14.92 6.37
N GLU A 154 -15.22 -14.08 7.34
CA GLU A 154 -14.62 -12.76 7.53
C GLU A 154 -13.25 -12.89 8.22
N ARG A 155 -12.36 -11.98 7.85
CA ARG A 155 -11.00 -11.81 8.38
C ARG A 155 -10.83 -10.36 8.78
N THR A 156 -10.25 -10.11 9.95
CA THR A 156 -9.91 -8.75 10.40
C THR A 156 -8.42 -8.66 10.63
N LEU A 157 -7.75 -7.76 9.91
CA LEU A 157 -6.35 -7.45 10.16
C LEU A 157 -6.23 -6.50 11.33
N CYS A 158 -5.51 -6.93 12.37
CA CYS A 158 -5.27 -6.17 13.58
C CYS A 158 -3.77 -5.91 13.75
N ARG A 159 -3.41 -4.66 14.05
CA ARG A 159 -2.06 -4.30 14.50
C ARG A 159 -1.98 -4.50 16.01
N VAL A 160 -0.92 -5.16 16.45
CA VAL A 160 -0.53 -5.33 17.85
C VAL A 160 0.73 -4.51 18.09
N GLY A 161 0.55 -3.28 18.55
CA GLY A 161 1.65 -2.37 18.87
C GLY A 161 2.48 -2.88 20.05
N ARG A 162 3.75 -2.49 20.11
CA ARG A 162 4.68 -2.89 21.19
C ARG A 162 4.23 -2.49 22.60
N ASN A 163 3.32 -1.52 22.70
CA ASN A 163 2.69 -1.06 23.94
C ASN A 163 1.42 -1.86 24.32
N GLY A 164 1.08 -2.91 23.57
CA GLY A 164 -0.14 -3.69 23.73
C GLY A 164 -1.38 -3.05 23.09
N LEU A 165 -1.22 -1.99 22.28
CA LEU A 165 -2.31 -1.42 21.50
C LEU A 165 -2.81 -2.46 20.49
N HIS A 166 -4.11 -2.71 20.52
CA HIS A 166 -4.80 -3.49 19.50
C HIS A 166 -5.61 -2.53 18.62
N GLU A 167 -5.24 -2.42 17.36
CA GLU A 167 -5.90 -1.52 16.40
C GLU A 167 -6.37 -2.32 15.18
N GLU A 168 -7.68 -2.34 14.95
CA GLU A 168 -8.28 -2.95 13.77
C GLU A 168 -8.03 -2.05 12.55
N LEU A 169 -7.38 -2.61 11.53
CA LEU A 169 -7.00 -1.86 10.33
C LEU A 169 -8.08 -1.95 9.25
N TYR A 170 -8.41 -3.17 8.84
CA TYR A 170 -9.47 -3.44 7.89
C TYR A 170 -9.95 -4.89 8.00
N ARG A 171 -11.20 -5.11 7.59
CA ARG A 171 -11.81 -6.44 7.47
C ARG A 171 -12.07 -6.79 6.01
N PHE A 172 -12.05 -8.08 5.68
CA PHE A 172 -12.20 -8.59 4.33
C PHE A 172 -12.67 -10.05 4.35
N ASP A 173 -13.14 -10.54 3.21
CA ASP A 173 -13.28 -11.97 2.95
C ASP A 173 -12.28 -12.40 1.85
N ARG A 174 -12.21 -13.70 1.57
CA ARG A 174 -11.29 -14.27 0.57
C ARG A 174 -11.88 -14.39 -0.84
N THR A 175 -12.95 -13.64 -1.13
CA THR A 175 -13.55 -13.54 -2.46
C THR A 175 -12.62 -12.78 -3.39
N GLY A 176 -12.44 -13.30 -4.61
CA GLY A 176 -11.63 -12.66 -5.64
C GLY A 176 -12.42 -11.62 -6.43
N TRP A 177 -11.81 -10.46 -6.65
CA TRP A 177 -12.41 -9.34 -7.38
C TRP A 177 -11.58 -8.95 -8.61
N ASP A 178 -12.22 -8.29 -9.58
CA ASP A 178 -11.59 -7.67 -10.74
C ASP A 178 -11.21 -6.20 -10.49
N PHE A 179 -10.32 -5.64 -11.33
CA PHE A 179 -9.81 -4.27 -11.15
C PHE A 179 -10.98 -3.28 -11.20
N THR A 180 -11.87 -3.47 -12.17
CA THR A 180 -13.04 -2.61 -12.40
C THR A 180 -14.08 -2.70 -11.30
N ASP A 181 -14.08 -3.75 -10.48
CA ASP A 181 -15.02 -3.87 -9.36
C ASP A 181 -14.77 -2.82 -8.28
N PHE A 182 -13.58 -2.21 -8.28
CA PHE A 182 -13.20 -1.13 -7.38
C PHE A 182 -13.53 0.27 -7.90
N ASP A 183 -14.02 0.42 -9.13
CA ASP A 183 -14.26 1.74 -9.74
C ASP A 183 -15.30 2.56 -8.96
N ASP A 184 -16.39 1.94 -8.53
CA ASP A 184 -17.42 2.62 -7.74
C ASP A 184 -16.89 3.06 -6.37
N ALA A 185 -16.11 2.20 -5.70
CA ALA A 185 -15.47 2.50 -4.43
C ALA A 185 -14.47 3.66 -4.59
N SER A 186 -13.59 3.59 -5.60
CA SER A 186 -12.64 4.63 -5.96
C SER A 186 -13.34 5.96 -6.24
N HIS A 187 -14.37 5.97 -7.10
CA HIS A 187 -15.11 7.18 -7.43
C HIS A 187 -15.77 7.82 -6.19
N ARG A 188 -16.35 7.00 -5.32
CA ARG A 188 -16.95 7.47 -4.05
C ARG A 188 -15.92 8.12 -3.14
N LEU A 189 -14.75 7.50 -2.95
CA LEU A 189 -13.66 8.07 -2.14
C LEU A 189 -13.14 9.41 -2.72
N GLN A 190 -13.21 9.60 -4.04
CA GLN A 190 -12.81 10.85 -4.71
C GLN A 190 -13.85 11.96 -4.55
N THR A 191 -15.14 11.64 -4.39
CA THR A 191 -16.23 12.61 -4.61
C THR A 191 -17.04 12.92 -3.34
N VAL A 192 -17.16 11.99 -2.39
CA VAL A 192 -18.02 12.17 -1.21
C VAL A 192 -17.40 13.17 -0.22
N PRO A 193 -18.07 14.30 0.06
CA PRO A 193 -17.62 15.25 1.07
C PRO A 193 -17.64 14.60 2.45
N GLY A 194 -16.50 14.63 3.17
CA GLY A 194 -16.41 13.99 4.49
C GLY A 194 -15.23 13.05 4.59
N LEU A 195 -14.96 12.31 3.52
CA LEU A 195 -13.83 11.41 3.41
C LEU A 195 -12.54 12.24 3.23
N SER A 196 -11.52 11.95 4.05
CA SER A 196 -10.35 12.81 4.25
C SER A 196 -9.45 12.96 3.02
N TRP A 197 -9.61 12.10 2.01
CA TRP A 197 -8.75 11.96 0.83
C TRP A 197 -8.60 13.20 -0.04
N THR A 198 -9.54 14.15 0.04
CA THR A 198 -9.52 15.36 -0.79
C THR A 198 -9.23 16.62 0.02
N ARG A 199 -9.05 16.49 1.34
CA ARG A 199 -8.95 17.64 2.27
C ARG A 199 -7.52 18.12 2.46
N ALA A 200 -6.57 17.20 2.49
CA ALA A 200 -5.15 17.48 2.63
C ALA A 200 -4.35 16.50 1.79
N ARG A 201 -3.28 16.97 1.16
CA ARG A 201 -2.31 16.10 0.46
C ARG A 201 -1.37 15.46 1.46
N PHE A 202 -0.94 14.24 1.14
CA PHE A 202 0.13 13.56 1.83
C PHE A 202 0.88 12.61 0.90
N ALA A 203 2.09 12.22 1.33
CA ALA A 203 2.84 11.12 0.77
C ALA A 203 3.60 10.39 1.89
N THR A 204 3.65 9.06 1.85
CA THR A 204 4.44 8.26 2.79
C THR A 204 5.10 7.06 2.10
N ARG A 205 6.30 6.69 2.56
CA ARG A 205 7.01 5.48 2.12
C ARG A 205 8.01 5.03 3.19
N LEU A 206 8.50 3.80 3.06
CA LEU A 206 9.60 3.31 3.89
C LEU A 206 10.92 3.98 3.52
N LEU A 207 11.81 4.10 4.49
CA LEU A 207 13.20 4.52 4.35
C LEU A 207 14.11 3.30 4.47
N ASP A 208 15.20 3.29 3.68
CA ASP A 208 16.33 2.36 3.84
C ASP A 208 15.96 0.86 3.90
N GLY A 209 14.87 0.44 3.25
CA GLY A 209 14.38 -0.93 3.26
C GLY A 209 13.45 -1.29 4.43
N GLY A 210 13.06 -0.29 5.24
CA GLY A 210 12.18 -0.42 6.40
C GLY A 210 12.89 -0.81 7.70
N PRO A 211 12.18 -0.79 8.84
CA PRO A 211 10.79 -0.33 9.00
C PRO A 211 10.65 1.20 9.17
N ASP A 212 11.77 1.94 9.11
CA ASP A 212 11.77 3.40 9.20
C ASP A 212 10.91 4.04 8.09
N ARG A 213 10.31 5.20 8.37
CA ARG A 213 9.30 5.81 7.49
C ARG A 213 9.47 7.32 7.40
N VAL A 214 9.15 7.86 6.22
CA VAL A 214 8.95 9.29 6.00
C VAL A 214 7.50 9.55 5.61
N THR A 215 6.90 10.61 6.16
CA THR A 215 5.55 11.06 5.83
C THR A 215 5.54 12.57 5.65
N LEU A 216 5.22 13.03 4.44
CA LEU A 216 4.97 14.43 4.14
C LEU A 216 3.47 14.69 4.23
N LEU A 217 3.09 15.65 5.08
CA LEU A 217 1.73 16.18 5.21
C LEU A 217 1.68 17.60 4.61
N GLU A 218 0.54 18.28 4.70
CA GLU A 218 0.37 19.64 4.17
C GLU A 218 1.37 20.65 4.77
N ASP A 219 1.63 20.57 6.07
CA ASP A 219 2.30 21.59 6.87
C ASP A 219 3.58 21.09 7.58
N ARG A 220 3.95 19.82 7.39
CA ARG A 220 5.11 19.19 8.05
C ARG A 220 5.57 17.93 7.35
N ILE A 221 6.84 17.60 7.56
CA ILE A 221 7.41 16.29 7.27
C ILE A 221 7.69 15.57 8.59
N LYS A 222 7.39 14.28 8.64
CA LYS A 222 7.60 13.40 9.79
C LYS A 222 8.55 12.28 9.41
N PHE A 223 9.37 11.87 10.38
CA PHE A 223 10.25 10.72 10.26
C PHE A 223 10.01 9.79 11.44
N CYS A 224 9.79 8.51 11.16
CA CYS A 224 9.89 7.45 12.16
C CYS A 224 11.25 6.77 11.97
N ARG A 225 12.10 6.82 13.00
CA ARG A 225 13.39 6.12 13.01
C ARG A 225 13.57 5.35 14.29
N ASN A 226 13.85 4.05 14.21
CA ASN A 226 13.96 3.16 15.37
C ASN A 226 12.72 3.24 16.31
N GLY A 227 11.54 3.45 15.73
CA GLY A 227 10.28 3.61 16.48
C GLY A 227 10.05 5.00 17.09
N GLU A 228 10.98 5.95 16.92
CA GLU A 228 10.84 7.32 17.40
C GLU A 228 10.38 8.26 16.30
N TRP A 229 9.34 9.05 16.58
CA TRP A 229 8.81 10.04 15.66
C TRP A 229 9.43 11.41 15.90
N THR A 230 9.99 12.00 14.84
CA THR A 230 10.40 13.40 14.77
C THR A 230 9.65 14.11 13.64
N GLN A 231 9.54 15.43 13.71
CA GLN A 231 8.85 16.21 12.69
C GLN A 231 9.41 17.62 12.55
N GLU A 232 9.32 18.15 11.35
CA GLU A 232 9.75 19.50 11.00
C GLU A 232 8.63 20.19 10.20
N PRO A 233 8.38 21.49 10.42
CA PRO A 233 7.40 22.23 9.63
C PRO A 233 7.83 22.32 8.17
N VAL A 234 6.87 22.33 7.25
CA VAL A 234 7.08 22.52 5.81
C VAL A 234 6.10 23.59 5.34
N THR A 235 6.62 24.63 4.71
CA THR A 235 5.78 25.68 4.13
C THR A 235 5.22 25.26 2.76
N ALA A 236 4.19 25.95 2.30
CA ALA A 236 3.59 25.69 0.99
C ALA A 236 4.62 25.82 -0.16
N ASP A 237 5.55 26.78 -0.06
CA ASP A 237 6.58 27.04 -1.07
C ASP A 237 7.67 25.95 -1.09
N GLU A 238 7.97 25.36 0.06
CA GLU A 238 8.96 24.28 0.18
C GLU A 238 8.39 22.92 -0.21
N TRP A 239 7.08 22.73 -0.12
CA TRP A 239 6.42 21.42 -0.20
C TRP A 239 6.81 20.61 -1.44
N ALA A 240 6.82 21.24 -2.62
CA ALA A 240 7.20 20.57 -3.87
C ALA A 240 8.65 20.08 -3.85
N SER A 241 9.58 20.89 -3.33
CA SER A 241 10.99 20.52 -3.19
C SER A 241 11.20 19.39 -2.17
N VAL A 242 10.39 19.36 -1.10
CA VAL A 242 10.45 18.31 -0.08
C VAL A 242 9.90 17.00 -0.65
N LEU A 243 8.82 17.06 -1.44
CA LEU A 243 8.28 15.92 -2.17
C LEU A 243 9.34 15.34 -3.13
N GLU A 244 9.97 16.18 -3.94
CA GLU A 244 11.00 15.74 -4.89
C GLU A 244 12.18 15.09 -4.16
N ARG A 245 12.72 15.76 -3.13
CA ARG A 245 13.88 15.28 -2.37
C ARG A 245 13.63 13.93 -1.70
N TRP A 246 12.47 13.76 -1.06
CA TRP A 246 12.22 12.58 -0.23
C TRP A 246 11.46 11.46 -0.94
N PHE A 247 10.72 11.77 -2.00
CA PHE A 247 9.86 10.82 -2.69
C PHE A 247 10.19 10.67 -4.18
N GLY A 248 11.07 11.52 -4.73
CA GLY A 248 11.44 11.47 -6.15
C GLY A 248 10.28 11.83 -7.09
N MET A 249 9.31 12.62 -6.60
CA MET A 249 8.09 12.98 -7.33
C MET A 249 7.90 14.49 -7.42
N ALA A 250 7.24 14.94 -8.48
CA ALA A 250 6.66 16.27 -8.59
C ALA A 250 5.15 16.24 -8.27
N PRO A 251 4.57 17.37 -7.78
CA PRO A 251 3.14 17.48 -7.43
C PRO A 251 2.14 17.22 -8.57
#